data_AF-A0A1Q9N8G6-F1
#
_entry.id   AF-A0A1Q9N8G6-F1
#
_cell.length_a   1.000
_cell.length_b   1.000
_cell.length_c   1.000
_cell.angle_alpha   90.00
_cell.angle_beta   90.00
_cell.angle_gamma   90.00
#
_symmetry.space_group_name_H-M   'P 1'
#
loop_
_entity.id
_entity.type
_entity.pdbx_description
1 polymer ?
#
loop_
_entity_poly.entity_id
_entity_poly.type
_entity_poly.pdbx_seq_one_letter_code
_entity_poly.pdbx_strand_id
1 'polypeptide(L)' 'MIFAVNEYGGPIQVDIQSTRDMRVIRDCLEQTISKMGGVDMIVSDGSPTVLRAVRSLRKSIILVQQ' A
#
# COMPACT_ATOMS: atom_id res chain seq x y z
N MET A 1 15.14 5.29 7.44
CA MET A 1 15.15 5.88 6.08
C MET A 1 14.36 4.92 5.20
N ILE A 2 13.18 5.33 4.71
CA ILE A 2 12.35 4.49 3.84
C ILE A 2 12.61 4.96 2.41
N PHE A 3 13.10 4.07 1.53
CA PHE A 3 13.19 4.33 0.10
C PHE A 3 12.28 3.37 -0.63
N ALA A 4 11.42 3.89 -1.49
CA ALA A 4 10.69 3.11 -2.47
C ALA A 4 11.42 3.25 -3.82
N VAL A 5 11.62 2.14 -4.51
CA VAL A 5 12.23 2.11 -5.85
C VAL A 5 11.36 1.31 -6.81
N ASN A 6 11.41 1.66 -8.09
CA ASN A 6 10.70 0.95 -9.15
C ASN A 6 11.47 -0.30 -9.60
N GLU A 7 10.94 -1.01 -10.58
CA GLU A 7 11.53 -2.23 -11.14
C GLU A 7 12.93 -2.02 -11.76
N TYR A 8 13.32 -0.77 -12.04
CA TYR A 8 14.64 -0.39 -12.55
C TYR A 8 15.58 0.16 -11.47
N GLY A 9 15.16 0.16 -10.20
CA GLY A 9 15.94 0.74 -9.09
C GLY A 9 15.90 2.26 -9.01
N GLY A 10 15.07 2.93 -9.82
CA GLY A 10 14.84 4.37 -9.75
C GLY A 10 13.94 4.74 -8.56
N PRO A 11 14.11 5.92 -7.95
CA PRO A 11 13.31 6.34 -6.80
C PRO A 11 11.84 6.53 -7.16
N ILE A 12 10.94 6.05 -6.30
CA ILE A 12 9.50 6.33 -6.35
C ILE A 12 9.17 7.42 -5.34
N GLN A 13 8.33 8.37 -5.74
CA GLN A 13 7.78 9.37 -4.84
C GLN A 13 6.87 8.70 -3.79
N VAL A 14 7.25 8.83 -2.52
CA VAL A 14 6.46 8.34 -1.40
C VAL A 14 5.53 9.45 -0.94
N ASP A 15 4.24 9.15 -0.82
CA ASP A 15 3.26 10.05 -0.23
C ASP A 15 3.15 9.77 1.28
N ILE A 16 3.38 10.80 2.10
CA ILE A 16 3.32 10.70 3.57
C ILE A 16 2.02 11.33 4.02
N GLN A 17 1.08 10.48 4.42
CA GLN A 17 -0.21 10.90 4.94
C GLN A 17 -0.13 11.17 6.44
N SER A 18 -0.74 12.28 6.88
CA SER A 18 -0.75 12.72 8.29
C SER A 18 -1.65 11.87 9.19
N THR A 19 -2.50 11.02 8.59
CA THR A 19 -3.47 10.18 9.31
C THR A 19 -3.42 8.75 8.79
N ARG A 20 -3.63 7.80 9.71
CA ARG A 20 -3.81 6.37 9.41
C ARG A 20 -5.29 5.99 9.48
N ASP A 21 -6.16 6.76 8.83
CA ASP A 21 -7.57 6.40 8.69
C ASP A 21 -7.76 5.31 7.63
N MET A 22 -8.70 4.39 7.86
CA MET A 22 -8.97 3.29 6.95
C MET A 22 -9.34 3.76 5.53
N ARG A 23 -10.14 4.82 5.39
CA ARG A 23 -10.54 5.37 4.09
C ARG A 23 -9.33 5.95 3.36
N VAL A 24 -8.53 6.75 4.05
CA VAL A 24 -7.30 7.35 3.50
C VAL A 24 -6.33 6.26 3.04
N ILE A 25 -6.11 5.22 3.85
CA ILE A 25 -5.24 4.11 3.49
C ILE A 25 -5.80 3.36 2.28
N ARG A 26 -7.10 3.05 2.26
CA ARG A 26 -7.74 2.36 1.13
C ARG A 26 -7.61 3.17 -0.16
N ASP A 27 -7.95 4.46 -0.13
CA ASP A 27 -7.91 5.32 -1.31
C ASP A 27 -6.48 5.46 -1.84
N CYS A 28 -5.50 5.58 -0.94
CA CYS A 28 -4.08 5.60 -1.29
C CYS A 28 -3.63 4.28 -1.94
N LEU A 29 -4.08 3.13 -1.42
CA LEU A 29 -3.80 1.83 -2.02
C LEU A 29 -4.46 1.69 -3.40
N GLU A 30 -5.72 2.08 -3.56
CA GLU A 30 -6.42 2.03 -4.86
C GLU A 30 -5.72 2.88 -5.93
N GLN A 31 -5.33 4.11 -5.58
CA GLN A 31 -4.59 5.00 -6.47
C GLN A 31 -3.22 4.42 -6.85
N THR A 32 -2.48 3.91 -5.86
CA THR A 32 -1.15 3.32 -6.07
C THR A 32 -1.22 2.08 -6.95
N ILE A 33 -2.15 1.16 -6.68
CA ILE A 33 -2.36 -0.04 -7.49
C ILE A 33 -2.72 0.33 -8.94
N SER A 34 -3.56 1.36 -9.13
CA SER A 34 -3.94 1.82 -10.47
C SER A 34 -2.77 2.44 -11.23
N LYS A 35 -1.92 3.23 -10.55
CA LYS A 35 -0.73 3.85 -11.14
C LYS A 35 0.34 2.83 -11.55
N MET A 36 0.50 1.75 -10.79
CA MET A 36 1.49 0.71 -11.06
C MET A 36 0.98 -0.39 -12.01
N GLY A 37 -0.29 -0.34 -12.41
CA GLY A 37 -0.90 -1.38 -13.26
C GLY A 37 -1.22 -2.69 -12.54
N GLY A 38 -0.92 -2.80 -11.24
CA GLY A 38 -1.15 -3.99 -10.42
C GLY A 38 -0.27 -4.01 -9.17
N VAL A 39 -0.65 -4.84 -8.20
CA VAL A 39 0.15 -5.18 -7.01
C VAL A 39 -0.13 -6.62 -6.64
N ASP A 40 0.92 -7.42 -6.49
CA ASP A 40 0.81 -8.83 -6.05
C ASP A 40 0.94 -8.98 -4.53
N MET A 41 1.67 -8.08 -3.87
CA MET A 41 2.00 -8.18 -2.45
C MET A 41 1.97 -6.83 -1.72
N ILE A 42 1.42 -6.84 -0.51
CA ILE A 42 1.50 -5.74 0.45
C ILE A 42 2.14 -6.27 1.74
N VAL A 43 3.17 -5.57 2.22
CA VAL A 43 3.81 -5.84 3.52
C VAL A 43 3.37 -4.76 4.51
N SER A 44 2.86 -5.17 5.68
CA SER A 44 2.32 -4.28 6.71
C SER A 44 2.89 -4.60 8.09
N ASP A 45 2.99 -3.57 8.92
CA ASP A 45 3.32 -3.59 10.36
C ASP A 45 2.27 -4.29 11.26
N GLY A 46 1.37 -5.09 10.68
CA GLY A 46 0.30 -5.76 11.42
C GLY A 46 -0.83 -4.84 11.91
N SER A 47 -0.82 -3.54 11.59
CA SER A 47 -1.86 -2.61 12.06
C SER A 47 -3.28 -3.05 11.65
N PRO A 48 -4.22 -3.22 12.59
CA PRO A 48 -5.59 -3.65 12.28
C PRO A 48 -6.32 -2.73 11.28
N THR A 49 -5.94 -1.46 11.21
CA THR A 49 -6.53 -0.49 10.28
C THR A 49 -6.03 -0.72 8.85
N VAL A 50 -4.73 -0.97 8.68
CA VAL A 50 -4.13 -1.31 7.38
C VAL A 50 -4.69 -2.64 6.87
N LEU A 51 -4.77 -3.65 7.73
CA LEU A 51 -5.33 -4.96 7.37
C LEU A 51 -6.79 -4.86 6.90
N ARG A 52 -7.60 -4.04 7.59
CA ARG A 52 -8.99 -3.78 7.19
C ARG A 52 -9.07 -3.03 5.86
N ALA A 53 -8.20 -2.04 5.65
CA ALA A 53 -8.13 -1.30 4.39
C ALA A 53 -7.76 -2.23 3.21
N VAL A 54 -6.71 -3.04 3.35
CA VAL A 54 -6.28 -4.00 2.31
C VAL A 54 -7.40 -5.00 1.99
N ARG A 55 -8.04 -5.58 3.01
CA ARG A 55 -9.17 -6.51 2.81
C ARG A 55 -10.35 -5.88 2.10
N SER A 56 -10.57 -4.57 2.26
CA SER A 56 -11.67 -3.86 1.60
C SER A 56 -11.48 -3.66 0.10
N LEU A 57 -10.25 -3.79 -0.42
CA LEU A 57 -9.95 -3.64 -1.85
C LEU A 57 -10.55 -4.76 -2.71
N ARG A 58 -10.88 -5.91 -2.10
CA ARG A 58 -11.39 -7.11 -2.80
C ARG A 58 -10.54 -7.53 -4.01
N LYS A 59 -9.22 -7.35 -3.93
CA LYS A 59 -8.25 -7.77 -4.94
C LYS A 59 -7.49 -9.01 -4.47
N SER A 60 -7.06 -9.84 -5.42
CA SER A 60 -6.18 -10.99 -5.14
C SER A 60 -4.77 -10.52 -4.82
N ILE A 61 -4.53 -10.11 -3.57
CA ILE A 61 -3.26 -9.57 -3.09
C ILE A 61 -2.76 -10.42 -1.92
N ILE A 62 -1.47 -10.75 -1.91
CA ILE A 62 -0.80 -11.39 -0.78
C ILE A 62 -0.53 -10.34 0.30
N LEU A 63 -1.05 -10.55 1.50
CA LEU A 63 -0.84 -9.66 2.65
C LEU A 63 0.13 -10.32 3.64
N VAL A 64 1.31 -9.74 3.79
CA VAL A 64 2.34 -10.18 4.73
C VAL A 64 2.34 -9.25 5.95
N GLN A 65 2.38 -9.84 7.14
CA GLN A 65 2.42 -9.14 8.42
C GLN A 65 3.80 -9.34 9.05
N GLN A 66 4.42 -8.26 9.52
CA GLN A 66 5.65 -8.28 10.32
C GLN A 66 5.37 -7.93 11.77
#